data_AF-A0A843GU41-F1
#
_entry.id   AF-A0A843GU41-F1
#
_cell.length_a   1.000
_cell.length_b   1.000
_cell.length_c   1.000
_cell.angle_alpha   90.00
_cell.angle_beta   90.00
_cell.angle_gamma   90.00
#
_symmetry.space_group_name_H-M   'P 1'
#
loop_
_entity.id
_entity.type
_entity.pdbx_description
1 polymer ?
#
loop_
_entity_poly.entity_id
_entity_poly.type
_entity_poly.pdbx_seq_one_letter_code
_entity_poly.pdbx_strand_id
1 'polypeptide(L)'
;MCGYYVLNDQPNKFGGAIRVKKEELERYNKMGYGCFWTPNDFEGDRKVKNLKRINYWLADIDDGSKEEQMARINNLIMKPSMIVETKKGYHCYWRAKDATLENYGEIERGLIKQLNADKHCKDPSRLLRVPGYYHMKDKNNPFMVKIVHEDDRFFLEKQMIFCYKIPEPTYKKVHYEGDKEDFLDETKWNKIFKLNTIGEGCRNGEFTRIAFWLKDLGFPKDVVMNTIQRMNQKISSPLPDWEIKVLVNTKF
;
A
#
# COMPACT_ATOMS: atom_id res chain seq x y z
N MET A 1 12.61 -0.29 -18.87
CA MET A 1 12.00 -1.52 -19.39
C MET A 1 11.66 -2.40 -18.21
N CYS A 2 10.42 -2.89 -18.16
CA CYS A 2 9.95 -3.85 -17.17
C CYS A 2 10.94 -5.02 -17.05
N GLY A 3 11.34 -5.33 -15.82
CA GLY A 3 12.30 -6.42 -15.54
C GLY A 3 11.59 -7.74 -15.33
N TYR A 4 12.18 -8.83 -15.83
CA TYR A 4 11.76 -10.20 -15.56
C TYR A 4 12.63 -10.84 -14.48
N TYR A 5 12.00 -11.67 -13.66
CA TYR A 5 12.61 -12.29 -12.49
C TYR A 5 12.15 -13.72 -12.33
N VAL A 6 13.01 -14.57 -11.77
CA VAL A 6 12.67 -15.91 -11.35
C VAL A 6 12.90 -16.07 -9.85
N LEU A 7 12.03 -16.82 -9.19
CA LEU A 7 12.12 -17.12 -7.77
C LEU A 7 11.93 -18.63 -7.59
N ASN A 8 12.77 -19.24 -6.75
CA ASN A 8 12.40 -20.53 -6.19
C ASN A 8 11.37 -20.25 -5.10
N ASP A 9 10.10 -20.46 -5.43
CA ASP A 9 8.96 -20.10 -4.59
C ASP A 9 8.30 -21.31 -3.92
N GLN A 10 8.98 -22.47 -3.96
CA GLN A 10 8.57 -23.68 -3.29
C GLN A 10 8.61 -23.51 -1.76
N PRO A 11 7.70 -24.17 -1.02
CA PRO A 11 7.75 -24.21 0.43
C PRO A 11 9.14 -24.63 0.92
N ASN A 12 9.70 -23.91 1.88
CA ASN A 12 11.00 -24.19 2.52
C ASN A 12 12.26 -24.00 1.65
N LYS A 13 12.13 -23.46 0.43
CA LYS A 13 13.27 -23.03 -0.40
C LYS A 13 13.17 -21.53 -0.62
N PHE A 14 13.81 -20.74 0.24
CA PHE A 14 13.85 -19.29 0.10
C PHE A 14 15.11 -18.89 -0.68
N GLY A 15 14.94 -18.45 -1.92
CA GLY A 15 15.97 -17.77 -2.71
C GLY A 15 15.56 -16.32 -2.95
N GLY A 16 16.52 -15.42 -3.13
CA GLY A 16 16.23 -14.07 -3.62
C GLY A 16 15.72 -14.08 -5.06
N ALA A 17 15.00 -13.03 -5.47
CA ALA A 17 14.57 -12.90 -6.86
C ALA A 17 15.78 -12.66 -7.77
N ILE A 18 15.93 -13.48 -8.81
CA ILE A 18 17.04 -13.40 -9.77
C ILE A 18 16.51 -12.72 -11.03
N ARG A 19 17.14 -11.62 -11.45
CA ARG A 19 16.79 -10.94 -12.71
C ARG A 19 17.25 -11.80 -13.89
N VAL A 20 16.38 -11.97 -14.87
CA VAL A 20 16.64 -12.77 -16.08
C VAL A 20 16.14 -12.03 -17.32
N LYS A 21 16.55 -12.47 -18.51
CA LYS A 21 15.92 -12.03 -19.76
C LYS A 21 14.61 -12.78 -20.00
N LYS A 22 13.73 -12.22 -20.84
CA LYS A 22 12.40 -12.81 -21.11
C LYS A 22 12.52 -14.21 -21.69
N GLU A 23 13.50 -14.43 -22.56
CA GLU A 23 13.75 -15.67 -23.28
C GLU A 23 14.20 -16.81 -22.35
N GLU A 24 14.67 -16.48 -21.14
CA GLU A 24 15.12 -17.47 -20.16
C GLU A 24 13.98 -18.00 -19.27
N LEU A 25 12.84 -17.30 -19.22
CA LEU A 25 11.72 -17.62 -18.33
C LEU A 25 11.20 -19.04 -18.55
N GLU A 26 11.06 -19.47 -19.81
CA GLU A 26 10.56 -20.80 -20.13
C GLU A 26 11.47 -21.90 -19.56
N ARG A 27 12.79 -21.74 -19.69
CA ARG A 27 13.78 -22.67 -19.13
C ARG A 27 13.64 -22.78 -17.62
N TYR A 28 13.58 -21.64 -16.92
CA TYR A 28 13.44 -21.61 -15.47
C TYR A 28 12.10 -22.15 -14.99
N ASN A 29 11.00 -21.88 -15.71
CA ASN A 29 9.68 -22.38 -15.35
C ASN A 29 9.62 -23.92 -15.45
N LYS A 30 10.24 -24.51 -16.48
CA LYS A 30 10.41 -25.97 -16.61
C LYS A 30 11.24 -26.57 -15.46
N MET A 31 12.20 -25.83 -14.91
CA MET A 31 12.96 -26.21 -13.72
C MET A 31 12.17 -26.07 -12.40
N GLY A 32 10.94 -25.53 -12.46
CA GLY A 32 10.07 -25.35 -11.30
C GLY A 32 10.27 -24.04 -10.55
N TYR A 33 10.85 -23.02 -11.20
CA TYR A 33 10.88 -21.66 -10.68
C TYR A 33 9.59 -20.92 -11.04
N GLY A 34 9.14 -20.06 -10.12
CA GLY A 34 8.11 -19.07 -10.41
C GLY A 34 8.65 -17.96 -11.30
N CYS A 35 7.87 -17.55 -12.30
CA CYS A 35 8.19 -16.45 -13.20
C CYS A 35 7.47 -15.17 -12.78
N PHE A 36 8.21 -14.07 -12.69
CA PHE A 36 7.72 -12.79 -12.22
C PHE A 36 8.18 -11.63 -13.11
N TRP A 37 7.47 -10.53 -13.02
CA TRP A 37 7.88 -9.25 -13.61
C TRP A 37 7.57 -8.11 -12.65
N THR A 38 8.25 -7.00 -12.83
CA THR A 38 7.84 -5.72 -12.24
C THR A 38 7.18 -4.88 -13.33
N PRO A 39 5.91 -4.45 -13.17
CA PRO A 39 5.20 -3.71 -14.21
C PRO A 39 5.73 -2.29 -14.44
N ASN A 40 6.44 -1.74 -13.46
CA ASN A 40 6.99 -0.38 -13.49
C ASN A 40 8.47 -0.39 -13.90
N ASP A 41 8.95 0.75 -14.40
CA ASP A 41 10.31 0.89 -14.87
C ASP A 41 11.25 1.37 -13.77
N PHE A 42 12.43 0.74 -13.68
CA PHE A 42 13.49 1.10 -12.73
C PHE A 42 14.82 1.30 -13.46
N GLU A 43 15.62 2.22 -12.94
CA GLU A 43 17.02 2.41 -13.32
C GLU A 43 17.93 1.69 -12.33
N GLY A 44 18.45 0.51 -12.72
CA GLY A 44 19.23 -0.36 -11.84
C GLY A 44 18.37 -1.32 -11.02
N ASP A 45 18.60 -1.38 -9.71
CA ASP A 45 17.86 -2.26 -8.78
C ASP A 45 16.38 -1.87 -8.67
N ARG A 46 15.52 -2.87 -8.45
CA ARG A 46 14.08 -2.73 -8.15
C ARG A 46 13.88 -2.16 -6.74
N LYS A 47 14.09 -0.84 -6.60
CA LYS A 47 13.92 -0.06 -5.37
C LYS A 47 13.18 1.22 -5.70
N VAL A 48 12.34 1.72 -4.79
CA VAL A 48 11.56 2.96 -5.00
C VAL A 48 12.45 4.15 -5.39
N LYS A 49 13.64 4.29 -4.80
CA LYS A 49 14.61 5.34 -5.15
C LYS A 49 15.13 5.30 -6.60
N ASN A 50 14.99 4.15 -7.26
CA ASN A 50 15.41 3.90 -8.63
C ASN A 50 14.20 3.88 -9.59
N LEU A 51 13.00 4.19 -9.11
CA LEU A 51 11.78 4.21 -9.93
C LEU A 51 11.89 5.28 -11.00
N LYS A 52 11.84 4.86 -12.26
CA LYS A 52 11.93 5.74 -13.44
C LYS A 52 10.56 6.13 -13.97
N ARG A 53 9.62 5.19 -14.01
CA ARG A 53 8.27 5.42 -14.52
C ARG A 53 7.28 4.43 -13.90
N ILE A 54 6.12 4.95 -13.50
CA ILE A 54 4.96 4.14 -13.15
C ILE A 54 4.17 3.90 -14.42
N ASN A 55 4.10 2.63 -14.84
CA ASN A 55 3.31 2.19 -15.98
C ASN A 55 1.93 1.69 -15.55
N TYR A 56 1.78 1.24 -14.31
CA TYR A 56 0.53 0.70 -13.79
C TYR A 56 0.35 1.01 -12.30
N TRP A 57 -0.88 1.31 -11.91
CA TRP A 57 -1.36 0.99 -10.55
C TRP A 57 -1.80 -0.47 -10.52
N LEU A 58 -1.66 -1.11 -9.36
CA LEU A 58 -1.75 -2.56 -9.23
C LEU A 58 -2.74 -2.94 -8.13
N ALA A 59 -3.31 -4.13 -8.19
CA ALA A 59 -3.96 -4.74 -7.03
C ALA A 59 -3.76 -6.25 -7.10
N ASP A 60 -3.48 -6.87 -5.96
CA ASP A 60 -3.27 -8.32 -5.83
C ASP A 60 -4.35 -8.86 -4.89
N ILE A 61 -5.33 -9.56 -5.46
CA ILE A 61 -6.50 -10.07 -4.76
C ILE A 61 -6.34 -11.58 -4.63
N ASP A 62 -6.25 -12.08 -3.39
CA ASP A 62 -6.10 -13.50 -3.10
C ASP A 62 -6.98 -14.00 -1.94
N ASP A 63 -7.77 -13.11 -1.32
CA ASP A 63 -8.74 -13.41 -0.27
C ASP A 63 -10.13 -13.70 -0.85
N GLY A 64 -10.85 -14.68 -0.30
CA GLY A 64 -12.17 -15.14 -0.78
C GLY A 64 -12.14 -16.04 -2.01
N SER A 65 -13.31 -16.46 -2.50
CA SER A 65 -13.44 -17.29 -3.71
C SER A 65 -13.17 -16.48 -4.99
N LYS A 66 -12.81 -17.14 -6.10
CA LYS A 66 -12.57 -16.44 -7.37
C LYS A 66 -13.81 -15.71 -7.88
N GLU A 67 -15.00 -16.25 -7.60
CA GLU A 67 -16.28 -15.64 -7.94
C GLU A 67 -16.49 -14.34 -7.14
N GLU A 68 -16.25 -14.37 -5.82
CA GLU A 68 -16.34 -13.18 -4.95
C GLU A 68 -15.31 -12.12 -5.31
N GLN A 69 -14.09 -12.54 -5.66
CA GLN A 69 -13.03 -11.64 -6.12
C GLN A 69 -13.42 -10.98 -7.45
N MET A 70 -13.90 -11.74 -8.42
CA MET A 70 -14.34 -11.19 -9.71
C MET A 70 -15.58 -10.30 -9.56
N ALA A 71 -16.49 -10.61 -8.64
CA ALA A 71 -17.61 -9.75 -8.30
C ALA A 71 -17.14 -8.38 -7.77
N ARG A 72 -16.14 -8.36 -6.88
CA ARG A 72 -15.50 -7.12 -6.41
C ARG A 72 -14.88 -6.31 -7.54
N ILE A 73 -14.14 -6.96 -8.45
CA ILE A 73 -13.57 -6.30 -9.64
C ILE A 73 -14.68 -5.70 -10.52
N ASN A 74 -15.76 -6.45 -10.74
CA ASN A 74 -16.87 -6.02 -11.60
C ASN A 74 -17.69 -4.86 -11.03
N ASN A 75 -17.68 -4.69 -9.71
CA ASN A 75 -18.35 -3.60 -9.01
C ASN A 75 -17.53 -2.30 -8.95
N LEU A 76 -16.29 -2.31 -9.46
CA LEU A 76 -15.48 -1.10 -9.52
C LEU A 76 -16.06 -0.08 -10.49
N ILE A 77 -16.09 1.19 -10.07
CA ILE A 77 -16.43 2.33 -10.94
C ILE A 77 -15.47 2.38 -12.13
N MET A 78 -14.17 2.20 -11.88
CA MET A 78 -13.13 2.25 -12.91
C MET A 78 -12.40 0.91 -13.02
N LYS A 79 -12.94 0.00 -13.83
CA LYS A 79 -12.36 -1.35 -13.98
C LYS A 79 -10.92 -1.32 -14.52
N PRO A 80 -10.06 -2.28 -14.11
CA PRO A 80 -8.70 -2.39 -14.63
C PRO A 80 -8.67 -2.57 -16.15
N SER A 81 -7.60 -2.12 -16.79
CA SER A 81 -7.35 -2.34 -18.22
C SER A 81 -6.74 -3.71 -18.51
N MET A 82 -6.19 -4.39 -17.49
CA MET A 82 -5.73 -5.78 -17.61
C MET A 82 -5.99 -6.55 -16.31
N ILE A 83 -6.47 -7.79 -16.43
CA ILE A 83 -6.69 -8.72 -15.33
C ILE A 83 -5.95 -10.01 -15.64
N VAL A 84 -5.10 -10.44 -14.71
CA VAL A 84 -4.35 -11.69 -14.79
C VAL A 84 -4.84 -12.63 -13.72
N GLU A 85 -5.32 -13.80 -14.12
CA GLU A 85 -5.72 -14.87 -13.21
C GLU A 85 -4.48 -15.65 -12.73
N THR A 86 -4.37 -15.81 -11.42
CA THR A 86 -3.37 -16.64 -10.74
C THR A 86 -4.02 -17.80 -10.00
N LYS A 87 -3.21 -18.61 -9.31
CA LYS A 87 -3.72 -19.80 -8.61
C LYS A 87 -4.77 -19.45 -7.54
N LYS A 88 -4.52 -18.39 -6.75
CA LYS A 88 -5.39 -18.00 -5.63
C LYS A 88 -6.32 -16.83 -5.93
N GLY A 89 -6.09 -16.09 -7.01
CA GLY A 89 -6.95 -14.97 -7.34
C GLY A 89 -6.51 -14.19 -8.56
N TYR A 90 -6.48 -12.87 -8.47
CA TYR A 90 -6.28 -11.99 -9.63
C TYR A 90 -5.30 -10.86 -9.34
N HIS A 91 -4.41 -10.59 -10.31
CA HIS A 91 -3.69 -9.33 -10.38
C HIS A 91 -4.45 -8.39 -11.32
N CYS A 92 -4.79 -7.20 -10.83
CA CYS A 92 -5.44 -6.15 -11.60
C CYS A 92 -4.45 -5.03 -11.91
N TYR A 93 -4.53 -4.50 -13.12
CA TYR A 93 -3.61 -3.48 -13.62
C TYR A 93 -4.41 -2.32 -14.24
N TRP A 94 -4.10 -1.10 -13.82
CA TRP A 94 -4.61 0.13 -14.43
C TRP A 94 -3.46 0.82 -15.15
N ARG A 95 -3.47 0.79 -16.48
CA ARG A 95 -2.39 1.38 -17.29
C ARG A 95 -2.34 2.90 -17.08
N ALA A 96 -1.22 3.39 -16.59
CA ALA A 96 -1.03 4.78 -16.23
C ALA A 96 -0.66 5.63 -17.45
N LYS A 97 -1.31 6.79 -17.56
CA LYS A 97 -0.91 7.83 -18.51
C LYS A 97 0.13 8.78 -17.91
N ASP A 98 -0.06 9.20 -16.67
CA ASP A 98 0.66 10.29 -16.00
C ASP A 98 0.81 10.07 -14.47
N ALA A 99 0.99 8.81 -14.05
CA ALA A 99 1.14 8.47 -12.63
C ALA A 99 2.42 9.03 -11.98
N THR A 100 2.28 9.47 -10.72
CA THR A 100 3.33 10.01 -9.87
C THR A 100 3.54 9.16 -8.62
N LEU A 101 4.75 9.21 -8.05
CA LEU A 101 5.04 8.49 -6.80
C LEU A 101 4.31 9.10 -5.60
N GLU A 102 4.06 10.41 -5.62
CA GLU A 102 3.38 11.14 -4.55
C GLU A 102 1.98 10.58 -4.28
N ASN A 103 1.19 10.40 -5.34
CA ASN A 103 -0.19 9.92 -5.24
C ASN A 103 -0.32 8.40 -5.31
N TYR A 104 0.74 7.67 -5.72
CA TYR A 104 0.70 6.22 -5.89
C TYR A 104 0.20 5.50 -4.64
N GLY A 105 0.79 5.80 -3.49
CA GLY A 105 0.44 5.13 -2.23
C GLY A 105 -0.99 5.41 -1.76
N GLU A 106 -1.57 6.57 -2.10
CA GLU A 106 -2.94 6.91 -1.75
C GLU A 106 -3.95 6.17 -2.64
N ILE A 107 -3.71 6.16 -3.96
CA ILE A 107 -4.54 5.44 -4.92
C ILE A 107 -4.52 3.93 -4.61
N GLU A 108 -3.34 3.36 -4.34
CA GLU A 108 -3.17 1.96 -3.95
C GLU A 108 -3.95 1.59 -2.68
N ARG A 109 -3.93 2.46 -1.66
CA ARG A 109 -4.77 2.25 -0.46
C ARG A 109 -6.25 2.15 -0.84
N GLY A 110 -6.71 3.03 -1.73
CA GLY A 110 -8.04 3.03 -2.29
C GLY A 110 -8.45 1.73 -2.95
N LEU A 111 -7.62 1.29 -3.89
CA LEU A 111 -7.78 0.02 -4.60
C LEU A 111 -7.84 -1.14 -3.62
N ILE A 112 -6.89 -1.21 -2.68
CA ILE A 112 -6.85 -2.25 -1.64
C ILE A 112 -8.14 -2.28 -0.83
N LYS A 113 -8.65 -1.11 -0.42
CA LYS A 113 -9.88 -1.02 0.38
C LYS A 113 -11.10 -1.49 -0.40
N GLN A 114 -11.25 -1.04 -1.65
CA GLN A 114 -12.43 -1.39 -2.47
C GLN A 114 -12.43 -2.86 -2.90
N LEU A 115 -11.24 -3.43 -3.13
CA LEU A 115 -11.09 -4.82 -3.58
C LEU A 115 -10.90 -5.82 -2.44
N ASN A 116 -10.73 -5.35 -1.20
CA ASN A 116 -10.23 -6.16 -0.09
C ASN A 116 -8.97 -6.96 -0.52
N ALA A 117 -8.03 -6.25 -1.14
CA ALA A 117 -6.79 -6.80 -1.67
C ALA A 117 -5.70 -6.90 -0.58
N ASP A 118 -4.56 -7.51 -0.89
CA ASP A 118 -3.42 -7.56 0.02
C ASP A 118 -2.98 -6.16 0.46
N LYS A 119 -3.03 -5.89 1.77
CA LYS A 119 -2.67 -4.60 2.38
C LYS A 119 -1.22 -4.20 2.15
N HIS A 120 -0.36 -5.16 1.82
CA HIS A 120 1.05 -4.96 1.50
C HIS A 120 1.27 -4.62 0.01
N CYS A 121 0.23 -4.58 -0.82
CA CYS A 121 0.31 -4.27 -2.24
C CYS A 121 0.36 -2.75 -2.51
N LYS A 122 1.29 -2.02 -1.88
CA LYS A 122 1.44 -0.56 -2.05
C LYS A 122 2.80 -0.14 -2.61
N ASP A 123 3.70 -1.11 -2.82
CA ASP A 123 5.05 -0.86 -3.29
C ASP A 123 5.08 -0.89 -4.82
N PRO A 124 5.41 0.22 -5.52
CA PRO A 124 5.48 0.26 -6.98
C PRO A 124 6.55 -0.68 -7.54
N SER A 125 7.45 -1.17 -6.69
CA SER A 125 8.50 -2.11 -7.06
C SER A 125 8.02 -3.56 -7.09
N ARG A 126 6.77 -3.89 -6.74
CA ARG A 126 6.32 -5.28 -6.54
C ARG A 126 6.57 -6.21 -7.73
N LEU A 127 6.80 -7.49 -7.40
CA LEU A 127 6.90 -8.59 -8.35
C LEU A 127 5.56 -9.30 -8.44
N LEU A 128 5.01 -9.37 -9.65
CA LEU A 128 3.78 -10.08 -9.95
C LEU A 128 4.09 -11.25 -10.89
N ARG A 129 3.17 -12.23 -10.97
CA ARG A 129 3.33 -13.38 -11.86
C ARG A 129 3.21 -12.96 -13.32
N VAL A 130 4.07 -13.53 -14.16
CA VAL A 130 4.02 -13.32 -15.61
C VAL A 130 2.96 -14.26 -16.22
N PRO A 131 2.01 -13.74 -17.01
CA PRO A 131 1.10 -14.58 -17.79
C PRO A 131 1.84 -15.46 -18.81
N GLY A 132 1.27 -16.62 -19.12
CA GLY A 132 1.86 -17.62 -20.04
C GLY A 132 2.84 -18.58 -19.39
N TYR A 133 3.04 -18.49 -18.07
CA TYR A 133 3.91 -19.39 -17.31
C TYR A 133 3.14 -20.04 -16.15
N TYR A 134 3.60 -21.21 -15.73
CA TYR A 134 3.00 -21.92 -14.61
C TYR A 134 3.41 -21.30 -13.27
N HIS A 135 2.47 -21.22 -12.35
CA HIS A 135 2.68 -20.96 -10.93
C HIS A 135 3.20 -22.23 -10.24
N MET A 136 4.51 -22.31 -10.02
CA MET A 136 5.23 -23.54 -9.63
C MET A 136 5.40 -23.76 -8.12
N LYS A 137 4.74 -22.95 -7.27
CA LYS A 137 4.79 -23.10 -5.81
C LYS A 137 4.41 -24.51 -5.31
N ASP A 138 3.49 -25.16 -6.02
CA ASP A 138 3.10 -26.55 -5.79
C ASP A 138 3.28 -27.32 -7.10
N LYS A 139 4.34 -28.11 -7.19
CA LYS A 139 4.73 -28.83 -8.41
C LYS A 139 3.72 -29.90 -8.84
N ASN A 140 2.96 -30.44 -7.89
CA ASN A 140 1.98 -31.49 -8.17
C ASN A 140 0.66 -30.91 -8.68
N ASN A 141 0.47 -29.60 -8.52
CA ASN A 141 -0.72 -28.89 -8.97
C ASN A 141 -0.30 -27.51 -9.52
N PRO A 142 0.44 -27.47 -10.64
CA PRO A 142 0.83 -26.22 -11.28
C PRO A 142 -0.41 -25.52 -11.85
N PHE A 143 -0.41 -24.19 -11.82
CA PHE A 143 -1.53 -23.40 -12.35
C PHE A 143 -1.03 -22.47 -13.46
N MET A 144 -1.64 -22.53 -14.65
CA MET A 144 -1.28 -21.63 -15.76
C MET A 144 -1.77 -20.22 -15.47
N VAL A 145 -0.84 -19.28 -15.29
CA VAL A 145 -1.17 -17.86 -15.12
C VAL A 145 -1.59 -17.31 -16.48
N LYS A 146 -2.76 -16.69 -16.58
CA LYS A 146 -3.31 -16.23 -17.86
C LYS A 146 -3.94 -14.85 -17.76
N ILE A 147 -3.88 -14.10 -18.85
CA ILE A 147 -4.66 -12.88 -19.01
C ILE A 147 -6.12 -13.29 -19.25
N VAL A 148 -7.04 -12.77 -18.45
CA VAL A 148 -8.49 -13.02 -18.59
C VAL A 148 -9.24 -11.80 -19.10
N HIS A 149 -8.62 -10.62 -19.05
CA HIS A 149 -9.12 -9.38 -19.61
C HIS A 149 -7.93 -8.49 -19.96
N GLU A 150 -7.96 -7.84 -21.12
CA GLU A 150 -7.01 -6.82 -21.52
C GLU A 150 -7.67 -5.86 -22.53
N ASP A 151 -7.41 -4.57 -22.38
CA ASP A 151 -7.82 -3.53 -23.32
C ASP A 151 -6.81 -2.36 -23.35
N ASP A 152 -7.00 -1.44 -24.29
CA ASP A 152 -6.05 -0.36 -24.59
C ASP A 152 -6.26 0.91 -23.75
N ARG A 153 -7.12 0.89 -22.73
CA ARG A 153 -7.40 2.10 -21.93
C ARG A 153 -6.18 2.52 -21.12
N PHE A 154 -6.00 3.83 -21.03
CA PHE A 154 -5.08 4.47 -20.09
C PHE A 154 -5.87 5.36 -19.14
N PHE A 155 -5.41 5.43 -17.91
CA PHE A 155 -6.03 6.23 -16.87
C PHE A 155 -5.13 7.41 -16.50
N LEU A 156 -5.76 8.58 -16.42
CA LEU A 156 -5.12 9.76 -15.84
C LEU A 156 -5.09 9.62 -14.33
N GLU A 157 -4.04 10.10 -13.69
CA GLU A 157 -3.90 10.07 -12.24
C GLU A 157 -5.09 10.75 -11.55
N LYS A 158 -5.57 11.89 -12.08
CA LYS A 158 -6.76 12.57 -11.54
C LYS A 158 -8.03 11.71 -11.56
N GLN A 159 -8.17 10.81 -12.54
CA GLN A 159 -9.32 9.90 -12.62
C GLN A 159 -9.20 8.81 -11.55
N MET A 160 -7.99 8.28 -11.37
CA MET A 160 -7.70 7.30 -10.34
C MET A 160 -7.92 7.89 -8.94
N ILE A 161 -7.45 9.10 -8.69
CA ILE A 161 -7.72 9.82 -7.43
C ILE A 161 -9.23 9.99 -7.25
N PHE A 162 -9.95 10.47 -8.25
CA PHE A 162 -11.40 10.66 -8.13
C PHE A 162 -12.15 9.36 -7.77
N CYS A 163 -11.78 8.22 -8.37
CA CYS A 163 -12.45 6.95 -8.14
C CYS A 163 -12.00 6.20 -6.87
N TYR A 164 -10.75 6.40 -6.45
CA TYR A 164 -10.10 5.56 -5.44
C TYR A 164 -9.56 6.31 -4.23
N LYS A 165 -9.62 7.65 -4.20
CA LYS A 165 -9.18 8.39 -3.01
C LYS A 165 -9.98 7.93 -1.80
N ILE A 166 -9.29 7.47 -0.77
CA ILE A 166 -9.92 7.23 0.52
C ILE A 166 -10.03 8.61 1.17
N PRO A 167 -11.25 9.05 1.57
CA PRO A 167 -11.38 10.26 2.36
C PRO A 167 -10.48 10.14 3.59
N GLU A 168 -9.73 11.20 3.91
CA GLU A 168 -8.97 11.24 5.16
C GLU A 168 -9.88 10.80 6.30
N PRO A 169 -9.42 9.92 7.21
CA PRO A 169 -10.23 9.48 8.32
C PRO A 169 -10.80 10.70 9.04
N THR A 170 -12.13 10.83 9.03
CA THR A 170 -12.81 11.88 9.78
C THR A 170 -12.76 11.49 11.25
N TYR A 171 -11.84 12.10 12.00
CA TYR A 171 -11.80 11.90 13.44
C TYR A 171 -12.92 12.70 14.10
N LYS A 172 -13.58 12.11 15.10
CA LYS A 172 -14.45 12.88 15.99
C LYS A 172 -13.58 13.90 16.72
N LYS A 173 -13.67 15.17 16.30
CA LYS A 173 -13.22 16.29 17.12
C LYS A 173 -14.09 16.28 18.37
N VAL A 174 -13.47 16.11 19.54
CA VAL A 174 -14.21 16.26 20.80
C VAL A 174 -14.46 17.75 20.95
N HIS A 175 -15.70 18.15 21.21
CA HIS A 175 -15.97 19.56 21.50
C HIS A 175 -15.24 19.92 22.80
N TYR A 176 -14.31 20.86 22.71
CA TYR A 176 -13.58 21.40 23.85
C TYR A 176 -13.84 22.89 23.91
N GLU A 177 -14.46 23.33 25.00
CA GLU A 177 -14.66 24.74 25.30
C GLU A 177 -13.45 25.25 26.08
N GLY A 178 -12.61 26.04 25.40
CA GLY A 178 -11.41 26.65 25.96
C GLY A 178 -10.53 27.27 24.87
N ASP A 179 -9.42 27.84 25.28
CA ASP A 179 -8.50 28.54 24.37
C ASP A 179 -7.69 27.55 23.54
N LYS A 180 -7.21 28.00 22.37
CA LYS A 180 -6.39 27.17 21.48
C LYS A 180 -5.11 26.69 22.17
N GLU A 181 -4.54 27.51 23.04
CA GLU A 181 -3.33 27.26 23.82
C GLU A 181 -3.49 26.08 24.79
N ASP A 182 -4.72 25.77 25.21
CA ASP A 182 -5.01 24.65 26.11
C ASP A 182 -4.58 23.30 25.54
N PHE A 183 -4.57 23.17 24.22
CA PHE A 183 -4.12 21.97 23.53
C PHE A 183 -2.61 21.71 23.67
N LEU A 184 -1.84 22.74 24.02
CA LEU A 184 -0.41 22.66 24.29
C LEU A 184 -0.11 22.60 25.80
N ASP A 185 -1.10 22.88 26.65
CA ASP A 185 -0.98 22.84 28.11
C ASP A 185 -1.00 21.39 28.61
N GLU A 186 0.16 20.97 29.09
CA GLU A 186 0.42 19.66 29.67
C GLU A 186 -0.57 19.28 30.79
N THR A 187 -0.99 20.25 31.60
CA THR A 187 -1.90 20.01 32.72
C THR A 187 -3.32 19.67 32.24
N LYS A 188 -3.67 20.03 31.00
CA LYS A 188 -4.99 19.82 30.41
C LYS A 188 -5.08 18.57 29.53
N TRP A 189 -3.97 17.93 29.16
CA TRP A 189 -3.96 16.79 28.24
C TRP A 189 -4.79 15.59 28.69
N ASN A 190 -4.82 15.28 29.99
CA ASN A 190 -5.68 14.20 30.49
C ASN A 190 -7.17 14.53 30.32
N LYS A 191 -7.55 15.79 30.49
CA LYS A 191 -8.93 16.25 30.29
C LYS A 191 -9.31 16.26 28.80
N ILE A 192 -8.42 16.77 27.95
CA ILE A 192 -8.69 17.00 26.51
C ILE A 192 -8.56 15.69 25.71
N PHE A 193 -7.47 14.95 25.92
CA PHE A 193 -7.10 13.80 25.09
C PHE A 193 -7.27 12.46 25.79
N LYS A 194 -7.61 12.45 27.09
CA LYS A 194 -7.66 11.23 27.91
C LYS A 194 -6.34 10.46 27.87
N LEU A 195 -5.21 11.18 27.91
CA LEU A 195 -3.88 10.64 27.70
C LEU A 195 -3.56 9.46 28.65
N ASN A 196 -4.03 9.54 29.90
CA ASN A 196 -3.94 8.48 30.91
C ASN A 196 -4.72 7.19 30.59
N THR A 197 -5.58 7.19 29.57
CA THR A 197 -6.40 6.03 29.17
C THR A 197 -5.88 5.32 27.93
N ILE A 198 -4.79 5.81 27.33
CA ILE A 198 -4.24 5.25 26.09
C ILE A 198 -3.56 3.92 26.40
N GLY A 199 -4.22 2.83 25.99
CA GLY A 199 -3.67 1.48 26.05
C GLY A 199 -2.54 1.23 25.06
N GLU A 200 -1.71 0.24 25.34
CA GLU A 200 -0.50 -0.08 24.58
C GLU A 200 -0.75 -0.26 23.07
N GLY A 201 -1.84 -0.92 22.69
CA GLY A 201 -2.20 -1.16 21.29
C GLY A 201 -2.80 0.05 20.55
N CYS A 202 -3.15 1.13 21.25
CA CYS A 202 -3.90 2.26 20.67
C CYS A 202 -3.04 3.52 20.42
N ARG A 203 -1.80 3.55 20.93
CA ARG A 203 -0.92 4.74 20.95
C ARG A 203 -0.72 5.40 19.59
N ASN A 204 -0.38 4.62 18.57
CA ASN A 204 -0.14 5.13 17.22
C ASN A 204 -1.40 5.80 16.66
N GLY A 205 -2.56 5.17 16.84
CA GLY A 205 -3.85 5.71 16.41
C GLY A 205 -4.22 7.00 17.14
N GLU A 206 -4.02 7.04 18.46
CA GLU A 206 -4.33 8.22 19.29
C GLU A 206 -3.41 9.40 19.00
N PHE A 207 -2.09 9.19 18.90
CA PHE A 207 -1.19 10.28 18.52
C PHE A 207 -1.42 10.76 17.10
N THR A 208 -1.82 9.87 16.18
CA THR A 208 -2.24 10.27 14.83
C THR A 208 -3.45 11.20 14.90
N ARG A 209 -4.47 10.82 15.68
CA ARG A 209 -5.68 11.62 15.89
C ARG A 209 -5.35 12.99 16.49
N ILE A 210 -4.50 13.05 17.51
CA ILE A 210 -4.10 14.29 18.17
C ILE A 210 -3.29 15.18 17.22
N ALA A 211 -2.32 14.62 16.47
CA ALA A 211 -1.52 15.37 15.52
C ALA A 211 -2.38 16.04 14.43
N PHE A 212 -3.38 15.31 13.90
CA PHE A 212 -4.36 15.88 12.98
C PHE A 212 -5.17 17.01 13.61
N TRP A 213 -5.63 16.84 14.86
CA TRP A 213 -6.41 17.86 15.53
C TRP A 213 -5.59 19.15 15.74
N LEU A 214 -4.33 19.03 16.16
CA LEU A 214 -3.44 20.19 16.31
C LEU A 214 -3.15 20.87 14.96
N LYS A 215 -2.95 20.08 13.89
CA LYS A 215 -2.83 20.62 12.52
C LYS A 215 -4.05 21.42 12.11
N ASP A 216 -5.25 20.87 12.32
CA ASP A 216 -6.53 21.51 11.96
C ASP A 216 -6.80 22.80 12.75
N LEU A 217 -6.25 22.91 13.97
CA LEU A 217 -6.25 24.15 14.75
C LEU A 217 -5.23 25.19 14.23
N GLY A 218 -4.43 24.84 13.23
CA GLY A 218 -3.42 25.71 12.62
C GLY A 218 -2.12 25.79 13.42
N PHE A 219 -1.75 24.75 14.16
CA PHE A 219 -0.43 24.70 14.79
C PHE A 219 0.66 24.31 13.79
N PRO A 220 1.83 24.96 13.82
CA PRO A 220 2.99 24.58 13.01
C PRO A 220 3.47 23.15 13.27
N LYS A 221 4.08 22.53 12.25
CA LYS A 221 4.54 21.13 12.29
C LYS A 221 5.51 20.84 13.44
N ASP A 222 6.43 21.75 13.72
CA ASP A 222 7.42 21.65 14.79
C ASP A 222 6.75 21.72 16.18
N VAL A 223 5.76 22.59 16.35
CA VAL A 223 4.96 22.67 17.57
C VAL A 223 4.20 21.35 17.80
N VAL A 224 3.56 20.82 16.76
CA VAL A 224 2.86 19.52 16.85
C VAL A 224 3.82 18.38 17.16
N MET A 225 4.98 18.33 16.51
CA MET A 225 6.02 17.33 16.77
C MET A 225 6.44 17.35 18.24
N ASN A 226 6.79 18.53 18.77
CA ASN A 226 7.24 18.69 20.16
C ASN A 226 6.14 18.31 21.16
N THR A 227 4.89 18.68 20.90
CA THR A 227 3.75 18.33 21.75
C THR A 227 3.52 16.83 21.80
N ILE A 228 3.49 16.15 20.64
CA ILE A 228 3.30 14.69 20.59
C ILE A 228 4.45 13.95 21.28
N GLN A 229 5.70 14.40 21.11
CA GLN A 229 6.86 13.82 21.79
C GLN A 229 6.74 13.93 23.31
N ARG A 230 6.32 15.09 23.84
CA ARG A 230 6.08 15.27 25.27
C ARG A 230 4.94 14.41 25.79
N MET A 231 3.85 14.29 25.05
CA MET A 231 2.75 13.37 25.40
C MET A 231 3.22 11.92 25.45
N ASN A 232 4.05 11.50 24.49
CA ASN A 232 4.60 10.16 24.40
C ASN A 232 5.50 9.80 25.61
N GLN A 233 6.20 10.77 26.19
CA GLN A 233 6.99 10.58 27.41
C GLN A 233 6.14 10.34 28.68
N LYS A 234 4.83 10.61 28.63
CA LYS A 234 3.92 10.56 29.79
C LYS A 234 3.03 9.34 29.85
N ILE A 235 2.96 8.57 28.77
CA ILE A 235 2.21 7.32 28.73
C ILE A 235 3.07 6.18 29.28
N SER A 236 2.44 5.14 29.81
CA SER A 236 3.11 4.02 30.48
C SER A 236 4.03 3.21 29.57
N SER A 237 3.83 3.27 28.26
CA SER A 237 4.67 2.64 27.25
C SER A 237 4.85 3.65 26.10
N PRO A 238 5.98 4.37 26.00
CA PRO A 238 6.23 5.30 24.90
C PRO A 238 6.48 4.57 23.58
N LEU A 239 6.10 5.18 22.46
CA LEU A 239 6.57 4.80 21.12
C LEU A 239 8.02 5.25 20.91
N PRO A 240 8.81 4.58 20.08
CA PRO A 240 10.13 5.07 19.68
C PRO A 240 10.06 6.43 18.96
N ASP A 241 11.07 7.29 19.15
CA ASP A 241 11.11 8.63 18.55
C ASP A 241 11.00 8.63 17.03
N TRP A 242 11.55 7.62 16.36
CA TRP A 242 11.45 7.50 14.91
C TRP A 242 10.00 7.26 14.46
N GLU A 243 9.21 6.55 15.25
CA GLU A 243 7.80 6.27 14.96
C GLU A 243 6.96 7.54 15.08
N ILE A 244 7.21 8.35 16.12
CA ILE A 244 6.61 9.69 16.28
C ILE A 244 6.94 10.60 15.09
N LYS A 245 8.21 10.60 14.64
CA LYS A 245 8.64 11.39 13.48
C LYS A 245 7.89 11.00 12.20
N VAL A 246 7.79 9.69 11.91
CA VAL A 246 7.02 9.19 10.76
C VAL A 246 5.55 9.57 10.88
N LEU A 247 4.97 9.37 12.06
CA LEU A 247 3.57 9.68 12.33
C LEU A 247 3.27 11.15 12.01
N VAL A 248 3.99 12.11 12.58
CA VAL A 248 3.72 13.54 12.36
C VAL A 248 4.06 13.96 10.93
N ASN A 249 5.18 13.47 10.37
CA ASN A 249 5.59 13.84 9.00
C ASN A 249 4.59 13.41 7.93
N THR A 250 3.91 12.27 8.12
CA THR A 250 2.89 11.82 7.17
C THR A 250 1.60 12.64 7.19
N LYS A 251 1.49 13.62 8.10
CA LYS A 251 0.29 14.45 8.29
C LYS A 251 0.48 15.90 7.89
N PHE A 252 1.72 16.34 7.70
CA PHE A 252 2.09 17.69 7.32
C PHE A 252 2.98 17.66 6.08
#